data_AF-A0A7S0EST5-F1
#
_entry.id   AF-A0A7S0EST5-F1
#
_cell.length_a   1.000
_cell.length_b   1.000
_cell.length_c   1.000
_cell.angle_alpha   90.00
_cell.angle_beta   90.00
_cell.angle_gamma   90.00
#
_symmetry.space_group_name_H-M   'P 1'
#
loop_
_entity.id
_entity.type
_entity.pdbx_description
1 polymer ?
#
loop_
_entity_poly.entity_id
_entity_poly.type
_entity_poly.pdbx_seq_one_letter_code
_entity_poly.pdbx_strand_id
1 'polypeptide(L)'
;THPVVPVQQRSARARCLPQLNVQNLRPVSPSLPGIYRSAAFEQATDADAALILDGVRIRTVLDLRSQDEIDKALAAATPVGRALFAAYADGAPVGPGQLASEGTGRLRRVHVPLLADVDAFWVEVATRLSPAKKAEAMLYRSVDGKRYDRLLYDE
;
A
#
# COMPACT_ATOMS: atom_id res chain seq x y z
N THR A 1 26.54 47.83 -35.15
CA THR A 1 25.74 47.65 -33.93
C THR A 1 24.85 46.44 -34.13
N HIS A 2 25.27 45.28 -33.63
CA HIS A 2 24.50 44.04 -33.70
C HIS A 2 23.69 43.85 -32.41
N PRO A 3 22.43 43.40 -32.45
CA PRO A 3 21.63 43.25 -31.25
C PRO A 3 22.05 41.98 -30.50
N VAL A 4 22.31 42.13 -29.20
CA VAL A 4 22.58 41.05 -28.26
C VAL A 4 21.25 40.35 -27.96
N VAL A 5 21.13 39.08 -28.33
CA VAL A 5 20.02 38.21 -27.93
C VAL A 5 20.24 37.81 -26.46
N PRO A 6 19.27 38.04 -25.56
CA PRO A 6 19.45 37.67 -24.17
C PRO A 6 19.41 36.15 -24.03
N VAL A 7 20.47 35.60 -23.45
CA VAL A 7 20.52 34.21 -22.99
C VAL A 7 19.48 34.06 -21.88
N GLN A 8 18.32 33.51 -22.23
CA GLN A 8 17.35 33.07 -21.24
C GLN A 8 18.04 32.02 -20.36
N GLN A 9 18.30 32.41 -19.12
CA GLN A 9 18.66 31.49 -18.04
C GLN A 9 17.61 30.38 -18.03
N ARG A 10 18.03 29.17 -18.41
CA ARG A 10 17.26 27.95 -18.23
C ARG A 10 17.06 27.77 -16.74
N SER A 11 15.95 28.30 -16.23
CA SER A 11 15.48 28.00 -14.89
C SER A 11 15.40 26.49 -14.78
N ALA A 12 16.14 25.93 -13.82
CA ALA A 12 16.17 24.49 -13.58
C ALA A 12 14.72 24.03 -13.42
N ARG A 13 14.25 23.19 -14.34
CA ARG A 13 12.97 22.50 -14.22
C ARG A 13 12.96 21.84 -12.84
N ALA A 14 12.15 22.36 -11.93
CA ALA A 14 11.65 21.58 -10.82
C ALA A 14 11.15 20.28 -11.44
N ARG A 15 11.90 19.19 -11.24
CA ARG A 15 11.42 17.86 -11.59
C ARG A 15 10.23 17.66 -10.68
N CYS A 16 9.02 17.87 -11.18
CA CYS A 16 7.82 17.37 -10.52
C CYS A 16 8.10 15.88 -10.34
N LEU A 17 8.36 15.46 -9.10
CA LEU A 17 8.39 14.05 -8.79
C LEU A 17 7.06 13.48 -9.30
N PRO A 18 7.09 12.37 -10.07
CA PRO A 18 5.85 11.80 -10.56
C PRO A 18 4.90 11.60 -9.39
N GLN A 19 3.68 12.12 -9.55
CA GLN A 19 2.64 11.91 -8.57
C GLN A 19 2.38 10.39 -8.54
N LEU A 20 2.65 9.78 -7.40
CA LEU A 20 2.44 8.35 -7.20
C LEU A 20 0.95 8.08 -7.09
N ASN A 21 0.45 7.08 -7.81
CA ASN A 21 -0.94 6.64 -7.69
C ASN A 21 -1.12 5.62 -6.56
N VAL A 22 -0.06 4.92 -6.17
CA VAL A 22 -0.11 4.04 -5.01
C VAL A 22 -0.10 4.90 -3.75
N GLN A 23 -1.28 5.08 -3.17
CA GLN A 23 -1.47 5.94 -2.01
C GLN A 23 -0.85 5.34 -0.75
N ASN A 24 -0.50 6.21 0.20
CA ASN A 24 -0.07 5.83 1.54
C ASN A 24 1.20 4.94 1.57
N LEU A 25 2.01 4.92 0.52
CA LEU A 25 3.27 4.18 0.49
C LEU A 25 4.30 4.85 1.42
N ARG A 26 4.55 4.25 2.58
CA ARG A 26 5.49 4.78 3.59
C ARG A 26 6.05 3.67 4.50
N PRO A 27 7.24 3.86 5.10
CA PRO A 27 7.74 2.93 6.10
C PRO A 27 6.78 2.83 7.28
N VAL A 28 6.66 1.64 7.87
CA VAL A 28 5.80 1.41 9.05
C VAL A 28 6.44 1.99 10.31
N SER A 29 7.75 1.78 10.49
CA SER A 29 8.51 2.31 11.61
C SER A 29 9.96 2.53 11.21
N PRO A 30 10.62 3.61 11.67
CA PRO A 30 12.07 3.77 11.54
C PRO A 30 12.87 2.63 12.19
N SER A 31 12.32 1.97 13.21
CA SER A 31 12.96 0.84 13.90
C SER A 31 12.84 -0.49 13.17
N LEU A 32 12.05 -0.55 12.09
CA LEU A 32 11.82 -1.75 11.27
C LEU A 32 12.11 -1.42 9.80
N PRO A 33 13.39 -1.21 9.44
CA PRO A 33 13.76 -0.88 8.06
C PRO A 33 13.34 -2.01 7.11
N GLY A 34 12.84 -1.64 5.93
CA GLY A 34 12.37 -2.59 4.93
C GLY A 34 10.90 -3.01 5.08
N ILE A 35 10.18 -2.56 6.13
CA ILE A 35 8.74 -2.79 6.27
C ILE A 35 7.97 -1.52 5.88
N TYR A 36 7.10 -1.67 4.89
CA TYR A 36 6.29 -0.60 4.33
C TYR A 36 4.80 -0.95 4.44
N ARG A 37 3.97 0.08 4.45
CA ARG A 37 2.52 0.01 4.25
C ARG A 37 2.15 0.85 3.04
N SER A 38 1.04 0.49 2.40
CA SER A 38 0.44 1.26 1.31
C SER A 38 -1.04 0.89 1.15
N ALA A 39 -1.75 1.66 0.33
CA ALA A 39 -2.93 1.16 -0.37
C ALA A 39 -2.53 0.09 -1.39
N ALA A 40 -3.54 -0.57 -1.97
CA ALA A 40 -3.33 -1.64 -2.91
C ALA A 40 -2.81 -1.14 -4.28
N PHE A 41 -2.21 -2.04 -5.06
CA PHE A 41 -1.39 -1.70 -6.22
C PHE A 41 -2.15 -1.65 -7.56
N GLU A 42 -3.46 -1.88 -7.56
CA GLU A 42 -4.25 -2.03 -8.78
C GLU A 42 -4.24 -0.77 -9.66
N GLN A 43 -3.96 0.38 -9.08
CA GLN A 43 -3.89 1.67 -9.78
C GLN A 43 -2.46 2.14 -10.06
N ALA A 44 -1.46 1.26 -9.88
CA ALA A 44 -0.06 1.58 -10.12
C ALA A 44 0.18 2.06 -11.56
N THR A 45 1.07 3.03 -11.70
CA THR A 45 1.70 3.46 -12.95
C THR A 45 3.09 2.85 -13.08
N ASP A 46 3.74 3.03 -14.23
CA ASP A 46 5.13 2.58 -14.43
C ASP A 46 6.09 3.20 -13.40
N ALA A 47 5.86 4.46 -13.02
CA ALA A 47 6.66 5.13 -12.00
C ALA A 47 6.47 4.51 -10.61
N ASP A 48 5.23 4.15 -10.25
CA ASP A 48 4.93 3.45 -9.00
C ASP A 48 5.61 2.07 -9.00
N ALA A 49 5.51 1.32 -10.09
CA ALA A 49 6.12 -0.01 -10.22
C ALA A 49 7.65 0.05 -10.09
N ALA A 50 8.31 0.98 -10.79
CA ALA A 50 9.75 1.17 -10.69
C ALA A 50 10.18 1.55 -9.26
N LEU A 51 9.44 2.43 -8.59
CA LEU A 51 9.70 2.79 -7.20
C LEU A 51 9.55 1.57 -6.28
N ILE A 52 8.45 0.82 -6.39
CA ILE A 52 8.17 -0.34 -5.54
C ILE A 52 9.21 -1.45 -5.73
N LEU A 53 9.54 -1.75 -6.99
CA LEU A 53 10.39 -2.88 -7.34
C LEU A 53 11.88 -2.59 -7.20
N ASP A 54 12.36 -1.42 -7.59
CA ASP A 54 13.80 -1.14 -7.65
C ASP A 54 14.23 0.00 -6.72
N GLY A 55 13.33 0.95 -6.44
CA GLY A 55 13.58 2.03 -5.49
C GLY A 55 13.60 1.56 -4.03
N VAL A 56 12.44 1.13 -3.52
CA VAL A 56 12.29 0.61 -2.15
C VAL A 56 12.47 -0.91 -2.06
N ARG A 57 12.55 -1.59 -3.20
CA ARG A 57 12.89 -3.01 -3.32
C ARG A 57 11.97 -3.92 -2.52
N ILE A 58 10.65 -3.72 -2.63
CA ILE A 58 9.68 -4.64 -2.05
C ILE A 58 9.79 -5.98 -2.78
N ARG A 59 9.98 -7.05 -2.01
CA ARG A 59 10.08 -8.43 -2.53
C ARG A 59 8.92 -9.31 -2.08
N THR A 60 8.30 -8.95 -0.97
CA THR A 60 7.16 -9.67 -0.40
C THR A 60 6.04 -8.68 -0.12
N VAL A 61 4.82 -9.02 -0.53
CA VAL A 61 3.59 -8.30 -0.22
C VAL A 61 2.73 -9.17 0.67
N LEU A 62 2.31 -8.64 1.81
CA LEU A 62 1.27 -9.22 2.65
C LEU A 62 -0.06 -8.56 2.28
N ASP A 63 -0.92 -9.26 1.56
CA ASP A 63 -2.22 -8.73 1.14
C ASP A 63 -3.27 -9.11 2.17
N LEU A 64 -3.82 -8.09 2.83
CA LEU A 64 -4.70 -8.24 3.99
C LEU A 64 -6.19 -8.25 3.64
N ARG A 65 -6.52 -8.04 2.36
CA ARG A 65 -7.89 -7.94 1.86
C ARG A 65 -8.54 -9.30 1.72
N SER A 66 -9.87 -9.33 1.75
CA SER A 66 -10.65 -10.49 1.33
C SER A 66 -10.51 -10.76 -0.17
N GLN A 67 -10.81 -11.98 -0.61
CA GLN A 67 -10.75 -12.33 -2.04
C GLN A 67 -11.73 -11.50 -2.88
N ASP A 68 -12.92 -11.21 -2.36
CA ASP A 68 -13.93 -10.38 -3.03
C ASP A 68 -13.43 -8.95 -3.27
N GLU A 69 -12.76 -8.33 -2.29
CA GLU A 69 -12.12 -7.02 -2.45
C GLU A 69 -11.02 -7.05 -3.52
N ILE A 70 -10.23 -8.11 -3.57
CA ILE A 70 -9.17 -8.29 -4.58
C ILE A 70 -9.79 -8.41 -5.97
N ASP A 71 -10.79 -9.27 -6.15
CA ASP A 71 -11.42 -9.52 -7.45
C ASP A 71 -12.07 -8.24 -7.99
N LYS A 72 -12.80 -7.51 -7.14
CA LYS A 72 -13.40 -6.21 -7.49
C LYS A 72 -12.34 -5.18 -7.88
N ALA A 73 -11.24 -5.09 -7.13
CA ALA A 73 -10.17 -4.16 -7.43
C ALA A 73 -9.46 -4.50 -8.76
N LEU A 74 -9.23 -5.79 -9.04
CA LEU A 74 -8.57 -6.25 -10.26
C LEU A 74 -9.41 -6.00 -11.52
N ALA A 75 -10.74 -6.06 -11.41
CA ALA A 75 -11.64 -5.72 -12.51
C ALA A 75 -11.45 -4.27 -13.00
N ALA A 76 -11.17 -3.34 -12.09
CA ALA A 76 -10.94 -1.92 -12.38
C ALA A 76 -9.46 -1.52 -12.45
N ALA A 77 -8.54 -2.49 -12.40
CA ALA A 77 -7.11 -2.22 -12.33
C ALA A 77 -6.53 -1.65 -13.64
N THR A 78 -5.47 -0.85 -13.52
CA THR A 78 -4.63 -0.45 -14.65
C THR A 78 -3.87 -1.66 -15.20
N PRO A 79 -3.40 -1.62 -16.46
CA PRO A 79 -2.55 -2.68 -17.00
C PRO A 79 -1.30 -2.94 -16.16
N VAL A 80 -0.65 -1.89 -15.66
CA VAL A 80 0.54 -1.99 -14.80
C VAL A 80 0.19 -2.57 -13.43
N GLY A 81 -0.90 -2.14 -12.81
CA GLY A 81 -1.36 -2.71 -11.54
C GLY A 81 -1.66 -4.20 -11.64
N ARG A 82 -2.30 -4.65 -12.73
CA ARG A 82 -2.51 -6.08 -13.00
C ARG A 82 -1.21 -6.85 -13.20
N ALA A 83 -0.28 -6.30 -14.00
CA ALA A 83 1.02 -6.93 -14.23
C ALA A 83 1.82 -7.06 -12.93
N LEU A 84 1.79 -6.03 -12.08
CA LEU A 84 2.45 -6.05 -10.78
C LEU A 84 1.82 -7.08 -9.84
N PHE A 85 0.48 -7.12 -9.78
CA PHE A 85 -0.24 -8.14 -8.99
C PHE A 85 0.14 -9.56 -9.43
N ALA A 86 0.08 -9.85 -10.74
CA ALA A 86 0.44 -11.15 -11.30
C ALA A 86 1.91 -11.50 -11.00
N ALA A 87 2.83 -10.54 -11.16
CA ALA A 87 4.25 -10.76 -10.89
C ALA A 87 4.52 -11.19 -9.43
N TYR A 88 3.83 -10.62 -8.45
CA TYR A 88 3.93 -11.07 -7.06
C TYR A 88 3.22 -12.41 -6.81
N ALA A 89 2.07 -12.65 -7.44
CA ALA A 89 1.29 -13.88 -7.28
C ALA A 89 2.01 -15.11 -7.87
N ASP A 90 2.56 -14.97 -9.08
CA ASP A 90 3.26 -16.04 -9.83
C ASP A 90 4.72 -16.19 -9.39
N GLY A 91 5.17 -15.25 -8.56
CA GLY A 91 6.53 -15.14 -8.07
C GLY A 91 7.54 -14.95 -9.19
N ALA A 92 7.43 -13.85 -9.92
CA ALA A 92 8.36 -13.46 -10.97
C ALA A 92 9.81 -13.38 -10.44
N PRO A 93 10.81 -13.80 -11.24
CA PRO A 93 12.21 -13.72 -10.84
C PRO A 93 12.68 -12.27 -10.71
N VAL A 94 13.68 -12.08 -9.84
CA VAL A 94 14.34 -10.78 -9.61
C VAL A 94 15.78 -10.88 -10.11
N GLY A 95 16.21 -9.87 -10.88
CA GLY A 95 17.57 -9.75 -11.37
C GLY A 95 17.66 -8.97 -12.68
N PRO A 96 18.87 -8.79 -13.22
CA PRO A 96 19.09 -8.00 -14.43
C PRO A 96 18.20 -8.45 -15.60
N GLY A 97 17.54 -7.50 -16.25
CA GLY A 97 16.61 -7.75 -17.36
C GLY A 97 15.24 -8.28 -16.96
N GLN A 98 14.96 -8.44 -15.66
CA GLN A 98 13.63 -8.79 -15.14
C GLN A 98 12.82 -7.54 -14.78
N LEU A 99 11.53 -7.73 -14.50
CA LEU A 99 10.62 -6.67 -14.05
C LEU A 99 11.13 -5.97 -12.78
N ALA A 100 11.65 -6.74 -11.82
CA ALA A 100 12.42 -6.23 -10.69
C ALA A 100 13.90 -6.48 -11.00
N SER A 101 14.61 -5.41 -11.33
CA SER A 101 15.97 -5.49 -11.89
C SER A 101 17.06 -5.57 -10.83
N GLU A 102 16.79 -5.05 -9.63
CA GLU A 102 17.76 -4.93 -8.55
C GLU A 102 17.71 -6.11 -7.57
N GLY A 103 18.81 -6.87 -7.45
CA GLY A 103 18.96 -7.96 -6.48
C GLY A 103 18.72 -9.35 -7.05
N THR A 104 18.30 -10.30 -6.20
CA THR A 104 18.10 -11.71 -6.57
C THR A 104 16.87 -12.30 -5.87
N GLY A 105 16.41 -13.45 -6.33
CA GLY A 105 15.30 -14.19 -5.74
C GLY A 105 14.02 -14.07 -6.57
N ARG A 106 12.87 -14.04 -5.89
CA ARG A 106 11.54 -13.99 -6.52
C ARG A 106 10.64 -13.04 -5.76
N LEU A 107 9.73 -12.40 -6.48
CA LEU A 107 8.62 -11.67 -5.87
C LEU A 107 7.67 -12.65 -5.17
N ARG A 108 6.98 -12.22 -4.13
CA ARG A 108 6.04 -13.08 -3.37
C ARG A 108 4.83 -12.30 -2.90
N ARG A 109 3.64 -12.82 -3.15
CA ARG A 109 2.40 -12.40 -2.49
C ARG A 109 2.01 -13.45 -1.46
N VAL A 110 1.78 -13.01 -0.23
CA VAL A 110 1.15 -13.83 0.82
C VAL A 110 -0.20 -13.22 1.11
N HIS A 111 -1.27 -13.99 0.86
CA HIS A 111 -2.64 -13.55 1.12
C HIS A 111 -3.02 -13.95 2.55
N VAL A 112 -3.23 -12.95 3.41
CA VAL A 112 -3.57 -13.11 4.83
C VAL A 112 -4.78 -12.24 5.14
N PRO A 113 -5.99 -12.63 4.70
CA PRO A 113 -7.19 -11.82 4.87
C PRO A 113 -7.46 -11.55 6.36
N LEU A 114 -7.48 -10.28 6.78
CA LEU A 114 -7.75 -9.89 8.18
C LEU A 114 -9.15 -10.30 8.65
N LEU A 115 -10.10 -10.38 7.72
CA LEU A 115 -11.52 -10.62 7.99
C LEU A 115 -11.96 -12.04 7.61
N ALA A 116 -11.04 -13.00 7.42
CA ALA A 116 -11.45 -14.38 7.15
C ALA A 116 -12.19 -15.02 8.35
N ASP A 117 -11.96 -14.51 9.57
CA ASP A 117 -12.71 -14.88 10.77
C ASP A 117 -12.93 -13.63 11.65
N VAL A 118 -13.80 -12.73 11.17
CA VAL A 118 -14.20 -11.51 11.88
C VAL A 118 -14.72 -11.82 13.28
N ASP A 119 -15.44 -12.93 13.40
CA ASP A 119 -16.02 -13.37 14.66
C ASP A 119 -14.91 -13.80 15.64
N ALA A 120 -13.93 -14.61 15.22
CA ALA A 120 -12.80 -14.95 16.08
C ALA A 120 -11.94 -13.73 16.44
N PHE A 121 -11.77 -12.76 15.54
CA PHE A 121 -11.08 -11.50 15.86
C PHE A 121 -11.81 -10.73 16.97
N TRP A 122 -13.13 -10.53 16.84
CA TRP A 122 -13.90 -9.82 17.88
C TRP A 122 -14.04 -10.63 19.17
N VAL A 123 -14.08 -11.96 19.09
CA VAL A 123 -14.01 -12.85 20.25
C VAL A 123 -12.68 -12.66 20.97
N GLU A 124 -11.56 -12.60 20.25
CA GLU A 124 -10.23 -12.41 20.83
C GLU A 124 -9.99 -10.98 21.35
N VAL A 125 -10.56 -9.97 20.68
CA VAL A 125 -10.59 -8.60 21.23
C VAL A 125 -11.41 -8.60 22.51
N ALA A 126 -12.59 -9.23 22.52
CA ALA A 126 -13.42 -9.35 23.70
C ALA A 126 -12.74 -10.16 24.81
N THR A 127 -11.90 -11.17 24.54
CA THR A 127 -11.19 -11.89 25.60
C THR A 127 -10.13 -11.00 26.27
N ARG A 128 -9.50 -10.11 25.52
CA ARG A 128 -8.40 -9.24 25.99
C ARG A 128 -8.82 -7.90 26.59
N LEU A 129 -10.05 -7.44 26.35
CA LEU A 129 -10.54 -6.21 26.96
C LEU A 129 -10.75 -6.37 28.49
N SER A 130 -10.29 -5.38 29.25
CA SER A 130 -10.55 -5.31 30.69
C SER A 130 -12.05 -5.17 30.97
N PRO A 131 -12.55 -5.60 32.15
CA PRO A 131 -13.98 -5.50 32.48
C PRO A 131 -14.55 -4.08 32.31
N ALA A 132 -13.76 -3.05 32.62
CA ALA A 132 -14.15 -1.65 32.42
C ALA A 132 -14.33 -1.29 30.95
N LYS A 133 -13.40 -1.72 30.08
CA LYS A 133 -13.47 -1.47 28.63
C LYS A 133 -14.58 -2.28 27.94
N LYS A 134 -14.91 -3.46 28.47
CA LYS A 134 -16.08 -4.25 28.04
C LYS A 134 -17.39 -3.54 28.33
N ALA A 135 -17.53 -2.95 29.52
CA ALA A 135 -18.71 -2.17 29.90
C ALA A 135 -18.85 -0.90 29.05
N GLU A 136 -17.73 -0.23 28.75
CA GLU A 136 -17.65 0.90 27.82
C GLU A 136 -18.13 0.48 26.42
N ALA A 137 -17.59 -0.62 25.87
CA ALA A 137 -17.97 -1.15 24.55
C ALA A 137 -19.47 -1.52 24.45
N MET A 138 -20.05 -2.06 25.53
CA MET A 138 -21.47 -2.41 25.60
C MET A 138 -22.39 -1.17 25.59
N LEU A 139 -21.94 -0.05 26.15
CA LEU A 139 -22.65 1.25 26.08
C LEU A 139 -22.63 1.86 24.67
N TYR A 140 -21.65 1.52 23.83
CA TYR A 140 -21.57 1.98 22.44
C TYR A 140 -22.37 1.09 21.48
N ARG A 141 -22.61 -0.18 21.82
CA ARG A 141 -23.42 -1.09 21.00
C ARG A 141 -24.89 -0.65 20.90
N SER A 142 -25.36 0.16 21.84
CA SER A 142 -26.70 0.76 21.86
C SER A 142 -26.77 2.16 21.23
N VAL A 143 -25.64 2.75 20.82
CA VAL A 143 -25.59 4.12 20.27
C VAL A 143 -24.77 4.15 18.98
N ASP A 144 -25.47 3.94 17.87
CA ASP A 144 -25.16 4.30 16.47
C ASP A 144 -23.68 4.20 16.02
N GLY A 145 -23.40 3.21 15.16
CA GLY A 145 -22.08 2.88 14.62
C GLY A 145 -21.35 4.01 13.89
N LYS A 146 -22.03 5.11 13.54
CA LYS A 146 -21.40 6.32 12.96
C LYS A 146 -20.43 7.03 13.90
N ARG A 147 -20.49 6.80 15.21
CA ARG A 147 -19.51 7.36 16.17
C ARG A 147 -18.18 6.61 16.19
N TYR A 148 -18.15 5.37 15.69
CA TYR A 148 -16.96 4.51 15.73
C TYR A 148 -15.85 4.98 14.79
N ASP A 149 -16.20 5.55 13.63
CA ASP A 149 -15.23 6.09 12.67
C ASP A 149 -14.50 7.33 13.20
N ARG A 150 -15.11 8.11 14.12
CA ARG A 150 -14.48 9.30 14.72
C ARG A 150 -13.53 9.00 15.87
N LEU A 151 -13.57 7.80 16.46
CA LEU A 151 -12.70 7.42 17.58
C LEU A 151 -11.46 6.64 17.13
N LEU A 152 -11.46 6.09 15.92
CA LEU A 152 -10.30 5.41 15.32
C LEU A 152 -9.35 6.38 14.60
N TYR A 153 -9.80 7.62 14.37
CA TYR A 153 -8.98 8.72 13.88
C TYR A 153 -9.17 9.91 14.84
N ASP A 154 -8.24 10.11 15.77
CA ASP A 154 -8.14 11.35 16.55
C ASP A 154 -7.99 12.55 15.60
N GLU A 155 -9.08 13.30 15.40
CA GLU A 155 -9.10 14.77 15.49
C GLU A 155 -9.92 15.17 16.72
#